data_AF-A0A2E7D4L0-F1
#
_entry.id   AF-A0A2E7D4L0-F1
#
_cell.length_a   1.000
_cell.length_b   1.000
_cell.length_c   1.000
_cell.angle_alpha   90.00
_cell.angle_beta   90.00
_cell.angle_gamma   90.00
#
_symmetry.space_group_name_H-M   'P 1'
#
loop_
_entity.id
_entity.type
_entity.pdbx_description
1 polymer ?
#
loop_
_entity_poly.entity_id
_entity_poly.type
_entity_poly.pdbx_seq_one_letter_code
_entity_poly.pdbx_strand_id
1 'polypeptide(L)'
;MVARSLRWQIALVVGAVVALSGCMSGIPRQPSSSAPGGQNGPVTAMDVKPFPPKIDQQTGFVIGGRNSTKLIRSLASINGISIADLERQMRPGAEGKEGSTAGFLGKSESLLTVLAQDNAYVVDQLELTHQGLARPMLAIANYARENNTSRVTWRGILFYVEIEETLGYQYSPFRDGTKTSADVTIRNLRKGTTLTYSLLVPQMIERYGFYEGQGTKYRVEPRKIVEVFELMKR
;
A
#
# COMPACT_ATOMS: atom_id res chain seq x y z
N MET A 1 -33.27 12.31 -66.33
CA MET A 1 -32.50 11.04 -66.32
C MET A 1 -33.29 10.03 -65.52
N VAL A 2 -33.68 8.95 -66.17
CA VAL A 2 -34.67 7.95 -65.72
C VAL A 2 -33.95 6.71 -65.18
N ALA A 3 -34.60 6.06 -64.22
CA ALA A 3 -34.32 4.76 -63.59
C ALA A 3 -33.76 3.64 -64.49
N ARG A 4 -33.04 2.68 -63.88
CA ARG A 4 -33.51 1.28 -63.68
C ARG A 4 -32.43 0.34 -63.11
N SER A 5 -32.95 -0.65 -62.39
CA SER A 5 -32.35 -1.84 -61.76
C SER A 5 -31.53 -2.76 -62.67
N LEU A 6 -30.67 -3.62 -62.10
CA LEU A 6 -30.78 -5.09 -62.28
C LEU A 6 -29.94 -5.89 -61.26
N ARG A 7 -30.50 -7.03 -60.85
CA ARG A 7 -29.94 -8.11 -60.00
C ARG A 7 -29.16 -9.15 -60.85
N TRP A 8 -28.64 -10.17 -60.16
CA TRP A 8 -28.12 -11.50 -60.58
C TRP A 8 -26.58 -11.54 -60.72
N GLN A 9 -25.81 -12.52 -60.22
CA GLN A 9 -26.04 -13.97 -60.19
C GLN A 9 -25.42 -14.69 -58.96
N ILE A 10 -26.02 -15.85 -58.67
CA ILE A 10 -25.60 -16.96 -57.80
C ILE A 10 -24.73 -17.92 -58.64
N ALA A 11 -23.71 -18.59 -58.06
CA ALA A 11 -23.53 -20.06 -58.14
C ALA A 11 -22.19 -20.61 -57.58
N LEU A 12 -22.35 -21.61 -56.70
CA LEU A 12 -21.65 -22.90 -56.52
C LEU A 12 -20.11 -22.98 -56.41
N VAL A 13 -19.58 -23.46 -55.26
CA VAL A 13 -19.38 -24.87 -54.81
C VAL A 13 -18.29 -25.61 -55.59
N VAL A 14 -17.17 -25.90 -54.92
CA VAL A 14 -16.44 -27.17 -55.01
C VAL A 14 -15.81 -27.46 -53.63
N GLY A 15 -16.14 -28.61 -53.06
CA GLY A 15 -15.48 -29.14 -51.87
C GLY A 15 -14.27 -30.01 -52.21
N ALA A 16 -13.42 -30.26 -51.21
CA ALA A 16 -12.60 -31.46 -51.13
C ALA A 16 -12.22 -31.74 -49.67
N VAL A 17 -12.52 -32.97 -49.25
CA VAL A 17 -12.18 -33.64 -47.99
C VAL A 17 -10.88 -34.41 -48.20
N VAL A 18 -9.88 -34.31 -47.29
CA VAL A 18 -8.93 -35.38 -46.92
C VAL A 18 -8.34 -35.05 -45.52
N ALA A 19 -8.82 -35.71 -44.47
CA ALA A 19 -8.20 -36.77 -43.65
C ALA A 19 -6.86 -36.51 -42.90
N LEU A 20 -6.97 -36.57 -41.56
CA LEU A 20 -6.14 -37.23 -40.53
C LEU A 20 -4.62 -37.02 -40.47
N SER A 21 -4.15 -36.45 -39.35
CA SER A 21 -3.05 -37.01 -38.53
C SER A 21 -2.78 -36.18 -37.27
N GLY A 22 -2.42 -36.87 -36.18
CA GLY A 22 -1.43 -36.34 -35.23
C GLY A 22 -1.92 -36.07 -33.81
N CYS A 23 -1.75 -37.06 -32.93
CA CYS A 23 -1.70 -36.92 -31.48
C CYS A 23 -0.78 -35.79 -31.02
N MET A 24 -1.13 -35.08 -29.94
CA MET A 24 -0.21 -34.67 -28.87
C MET A 24 -1.02 -34.15 -27.67
N SER A 25 -0.93 -34.92 -26.59
CA SER A 25 -1.52 -34.69 -25.28
C SER A 25 -0.91 -33.46 -24.61
N GLY A 26 -1.68 -32.39 -24.46
CA GLY A 26 -1.30 -31.24 -23.64
C GLY A 26 -1.65 -31.48 -22.17
N ILE A 27 -0.73 -32.04 -21.40
CA ILE A 27 -0.84 -32.07 -19.93
C ILE A 27 -0.76 -30.62 -19.41
N PRO A 28 -1.71 -30.12 -18.62
CA PRO A 28 -1.55 -28.83 -17.95
C PRO A 28 -0.40 -28.94 -16.93
N ARG A 29 0.62 -28.09 -17.09
CA ARG A 29 1.73 -27.96 -16.14
C ARG A 29 1.17 -27.61 -14.76
N GLN A 30 1.31 -28.52 -13.80
CA GLN A 30 1.18 -28.19 -12.38
C GLN A 30 2.29 -27.19 -12.01
N PRO A 31 2.00 -26.14 -11.23
CA PRO A 31 3.06 -25.35 -10.63
C PRO A 31 3.88 -26.24 -9.70
N SER A 32 5.19 -26.30 -9.98
CA SER A 32 6.19 -27.04 -9.21
C SER A 32 6.19 -26.58 -7.76
N SER A 33 5.71 -27.42 -6.85
CA SER A 33 5.85 -27.24 -5.41
C SER A 33 7.27 -27.62 -4.98
N SER A 34 8.15 -26.63 -4.85
CA SER A 34 9.36 -26.77 -4.04
C SER A 34 9.83 -25.40 -3.55
N ALA A 35 9.17 -24.89 -2.53
CA ALA A 35 9.78 -23.89 -1.66
C ALA A 35 10.54 -24.64 -0.56
N PRO A 36 11.84 -24.36 -0.33
CA PRO A 36 12.58 -24.96 0.77
C PRO A 36 11.94 -24.52 2.10
N GLY A 37 11.82 -25.48 3.03
CA GLY A 37 11.21 -25.27 4.34
C GLY A 37 11.94 -24.22 5.16
N GLY A 38 11.46 -22.98 5.08
CA GLY A 38 11.77 -21.94 6.06
C GLY A 38 11.17 -22.34 7.41
N GLN A 39 11.98 -22.25 8.46
CA GLN A 39 11.54 -22.54 9.82
C GLN A 39 10.38 -21.62 10.20
N ASN A 40 9.17 -22.18 10.32
CA ASN A 40 8.00 -21.48 10.84
C ASN A 40 8.08 -21.44 12.38
N GLY A 41 9.03 -20.67 12.92
CA GLY A 41 9.11 -20.39 14.35
C GLY A 41 8.10 -19.31 14.77
N PRO A 42 7.53 -19.37 15.98
CA PRO A 42 6.73 -18.28 16.53
C PRO A 42 7.63 -17.06 16.78
N VAL A 43 7.49 -16.01 15.97
CA VAL A 43 8.28 -14.79 16.11
C VAL A 43 7.62 -13.89 17.17
N THR A 44 8.00 -14.09 18.43
CA THR A 44 7.43 -13.35 19.57
C THR A 44 7.94 -11.93 19.71
N ALA A 45 8.97 -11.53 18.96
CA ALA A 45 9.41 -10.14 18.87
C ALA A 45 10.03 -9.90 17.48
N MET A 46 9.25 -9.39 16.54
CA MET A 46 9.82 -8.72 15.38
C MET A 46 10.20 -7.31 15.85
N ASP A 47 11.47 -7.13 16.21
CA ASP A 47 11.99 -5.88 16.77
C ASP A 47 12.09 -4.79 15.70
N VAL A 48 10.96 -4.16 15.38
CA VAL A 48 11.02 -2.86 14.70
C VAL A 48 11.49 -1.84 15.71
N LYS A 49 12.72 -1.35 15.55
CA LYS A 49 13.22 -0.23 16.34
C LYS A 49 12.27 0.95 16.14
N PRO A 50 11.56 1.39 17.20
CA PRO A 50 10.63 2.50 17.08
C PRO A 50 11.33 3.77 16.61
N PHE A 51 10.65 4.57 15.79
CA PHE A 51 11.11 5.92 15.55
C PHE A 51 11.03 6.74 16.86
N PRO A 52 12.13 7.35 17.34
CA PRO A 52 12.11 8.13 18.56
C PRO A 52 11.28 9.41 18.36
N PRO A 53 10.30 9.70 19.23
CA PRO A 53 9.49 10.89 19.08
C PRO A 53 10.31 12.19 19.10
N LYS A 54 9.96 13.13 18.23
CA LYS A 54 10.58 14.46 18.13
C LYS A 54 9.52 15.55 18.10
N ILE A 55 9.63 16.53 18.98
CA ILE A 55 8.74 17.69 19.02
C ILE A 55 9.25 18.74 18.03
N ASP A 56 8.38 19.17 17.11
CA ASP A 56 8.56 20.39 16.34
C ASP A 56 8.32 21.59 17.27
N GLN A 57 9.39 22.32 17.58
CA GLN A 57 9.35 23.42 18.55
C GLN A 57 8.47 24.59 18.10
N GLN A 58 8.21 24.75 16.80
CA GLN A 58 7.42 25.86 16.27
C GLN A 58 5.93 25.58 16.41
N THR A 59 5.52 24.32 16.23
CA THR A 59 4.10 23.95 16.14
C THR A 59 3.62 23.11 17.31
N GLY A 60 4.54 22.55 18.11
CA GLY A 60 4.23 21.57 19.15
C GLY A 60 3.85 20.19 18.60
N PHE A 61 3.88 19.99 17.27
CA PHE A 61 3.60 18.70 16.66
C PHE A 61 4.67 17.66 17.04
N VAL A 62 4.25 16.49 17.47
CA VAL A 62 5.15 15.40 17.86
C VAL A 62 5.27 14.40 16.71
N ILE A 63 6.37 14.47 15.97
CA ILE A 63 6.74 13.48 14.96
C ILE A 63 7.07 12.17 15.66
N GLY A 64 6.47 11.06 15.23
CA GLY A 64 6.63 9.75 15.89
C GLY A 64 5.84 9.61 17.19
N GLY A 65 5.00 10.59 17.53
CA GLY A 65 4.22 10.61 18.76
C GLY A 65 2.71 10.72 18.54
N ARG A 66 1.99 10.98 19.63
CA ARG A 66 0.54 11.21 19.64
C ARG A 66 0.29 12.71 19.57
N ASN A 67 -0.63 13.11 18.69
CA ASN A 67 -1.07 14.49 18.54
C ASN A 67 -2.59 14.57 18.76
N SER A 68 -3.09 15.70 19.25
CA SER A 68 -4.54 15.89 19.34
C SER A 68 -5.10 16.30 17.96
N THR A 69 -6.33 15.89 17.67
CA THR A 69 -7.03 16.32 16.45
C THR A 69 -7.15 17.85 16.37
N LYS A 70 -7.31 18.52 17.51
CA LYS A 70 -7.33 19.99 17.59
C LYS A 70 -5.99 20.60 17.15
N LEU A 71 -4.87 20.07 17.63
CA LEU A 71 -3.53 20.53 17.26
C LEU A 71 -3.30 20.38 15.75
N ILE A 72 -3.62 19.21 15.19
CA ILE A 72 -3.44 18.91 13.76
C ILE A 72 -4.15 19.95 12.90
N ARG A 73 -5.39 20.29 13.23
CA ARG A 73 -6.19 21.27 12.47
C ARG A 73 -5.61 22.70 12.47
N SER A 74 -4.77 23.03 13.45
CA SER A 74 -4.19 24.36 13.60
C SER A 74 -2.76 24.50 13.06
N LEU A 75 -2.17 23.44 12.51
CA LEU A 75 -0.78 23.47 12.07
C LEU A 75 -0.59 24.42 10.88
N ALA A 76 0.42 25.29 10.96
CA ALA A 76 0.89 26.09 9.83
C ALA A 76 2.00 25.39 9.03
N SER A 77 2.69 24.44 9.67
CA SER A 77 3.80 23.68 9.09
C SER A 77 3.92 22.30 9.75
N ILE A 78 4.60 21.37 9.08
CA ILE A 78 5.03 20.08 9.62
C ILE A 78 6.49 19.88 9.22
N ASN A 79 7.34 19.54 10.19
CA ASN A 79 8.77 19.28 9.97
C ASN A 79 9.47 20.46 9.28
N GLY A 80 9.11 21.70 9.67
CA GLY A 80 9.65 22.93 9.09
C GLY A 80 9.16 23.27 7.67
N ILE A 81 8.18 22.55 7.11
CA ILE A 81 7.62 22.80 5.77
C ILE A 81 6.20 23.35 5.92
N SER A 82 5.87 24.45 5.24
CA SER A 82 4.51 24.99 5.29
C SER A 82 3.49 23.98 4.76
N ILE A 83 2.26 24.00 5.29
CA ILE A 83 1.19 23.12 4.80
C ILE A 83 0.91 23.34 3.32
N ALA A 84 0.95 24.60 2.86
CA ALA A 84 0.76 24.92 1.44
C ALA A 84 1.85 24.31 0.54
N ASP A 85 3.11 24.33 0.97
CA ASP A 85 4.21 23.71 0.22
C ASP A 85 4.11 22.19 0.22
N LEU A 86 3.75 21.58 1.35
CA LEU A 86 3.50 20.13 1.43
C LEU A 86 2.37 19.72 0.50
N GLU A 87 1.22 20.40 0.58
CA GLU A 87 0.08 20.09 -0.28
C GLU A 87 0.41 20.24 -1.77
N ARG A 88 1.17 21.28 -2.15
CA ARG A 88 1.65 21.45 -3.53
C ARG A 88 2.54 20.28 -3.97
N GLN A 89 3.49 19.85 -3.14
CA GLN A 89 4.41 18.74 -3.42
C GLN A 89 3.70 17.37 -3.44
N MET A 90 2.63 17.21 -2.67
CA MET A 90 1.88 15.96 -2.55
C MET A 90 0.88 15.75 -3.69
N ARG A 91 0.66 16.72 -4.57
CA ARG A 91 -0.28 16.57 -5.70
C ARG A 91 0.23 15.55 -6.72
N PRO A 92 -0.67 14.88 -7.46
CA PRO A 92 -0.28 13.99 -8.54
C PRO A 92 0.53 14.73 -9.61
N GLY A 93 1.67 14.18 -9.99
CA GLY A 93 2.55 14.76 -11.00
C GLY A 93 3.37 15.95 -10.53
N ALA A 94 3.39 16.25 -9.23
CA ALA A 94 4.29 17.25 -8.68
C ALA A 94 5.76 16.89 -8.99
N GLU A 95 6.52 17.89 -9.45
CA GLU A 95 7.94 17.73 -9.78
C GLU A 95 8.82 17.66 -8.53
N GLY A 96 10.06 17.22 -8.71
CA GLY A 96 11.06 17.17 -7.64
C GLY A 96 11.20 15.80 -6.99
N LYS A 97 12.18 15.70 -6.10
CA LYS A 97 12.63 14.43 -5.49
C LYS A 97 11.55 13.77 -4.63
N GLU A 98 10.75 14.57 -3.96
CA GLU A 98 9.63 14.14 -3.11
C GLU A 98 8.30 14.09 -3.87
N GLY A 99 8.31 14.34 -5.17
CA GLY A 99 7.13 14.26 -6.04
C GLY A 99 6.72 12.81 -6.31
N SER A 100 5.45 12.61 -6.68
CA SER A 100 4.94 11.31 -7.08
C SER A 100 3.99 11.47 -8.26
N THR A 101 4.14 10.63 -9.29
CA THR A 101 3.22 10.59 -10.43
C THR A 101 1.78 10.33 -9.99
N ALA A 102 1.58 9.45 -9.00
CA ALA A 102 0.27 9.17 -8.42
C ALA A 102 -0.17 10.25 -7.41
N GLY A 103 0.78 10.93 -6.78
CA GLY A 103 0.54 11.85 -5.67
C GLY A 103 0.40 11.14 -4.32
N PHE A 104 0.59 11.89 -3.25
CA PHE A 104 0.33 11.48 -1.86
C PHE A 104 -1.01 12.02 -1.35
N LEU A 105 -1.57 13.01 -2.03
CA LEU A 105 -2.92 13.53 -1.86
C LEU A 105 -3.64 13.52 -3.21
N GLY A 106 -4.96 13.40 -3.18
CA GLY A 106 -5.82 13.68 -4.31
C GLY A 106 -5.70 15.15 -4.76
N LYS A 107 -6.22 15.47 -5.94
CA LYS A 107 -6.00 16.77 -6.60
C LYS A 107 -6.41 18.00 -5.78
N SER A 108 -7.43 17.87 -4.94
CA SER A 108 -8.03 18.98 -4.17
C SER A 108 -8.16 18.69 -2.67
N GLU A 109 -7.55 17.61 -2.18
CA GLU A 109 -7.62 17.26 -0.75
C GLU A 109 -6.78 18.22 0.11
N SER A 110 -7.21 18.46 1.34
CA SER A 110 -6.39 19.18 2.33
C SER A 110 -5.65 18.18 3.22
N LEU A 111 -4.33 18.37 3.37
CA LEU A 111 -3.47 17.55 4.21
C LEU A 111 -3.98 17.49 5.65
N LEU A 112 -4.28 18.65 6.23
CA LEU A 112 -4.75 18.72 7.62
C LEU A 112 -6.12 18.08 7.79
N THR A 113 -6.98 18.15 6.78
CA THR A 113 -8.28 17.47 6.80
C THR A 113 -8.10 15.95 6.83
N VAL A 114 -7.26 15.41 5.94
CA VAL A 114 -6.94 13.97 5.90
C VAL A 114 -6.33 13.50 7.22
N LEU A 115 -5.28 14.18 7.69
CA LEU A 115 -4.63 13.86 8.97
C LEU A 115 -5.60 13.91 10.14
N ALA A 116 -6.44 14.94 10.23
CA ALA A 116 -7.38 15.09 11.33
C ALA A 116 -8.49 14.04 11.30
N GLN A 117 -8.95 13.62 10.12
CA GLN A 117 -9.95 12.55 9.97
C GLN A 117 -9.37 11.20 10.42
N ASP A 118 -8.17 10.87 9.95
CA ASP A 118 -7.49 9.63 10.32
C ASP A 118 -7.12 9.62 11.81
N ASN A 119 -6.66 10.75 12.37
CA ASN A 119 -6.37 10.87 13.80
C ASN A 119 -7.64 10.74 14.65
N ALA A 120 -8.75 11.38 14.26
CA ALA A 120 -10.02 11.25 14.98
C ALA A 120 -10.49 9.79 15.02
N TYR A 121 -10.35 9.04 13.92
CA TYR A 121 -10.68 7.63 13.90
C TYR A 121 -9.73 6.79 14.77
N VAL A 122 -8.41 6.89 14.54
CA VAL A 122 -7.44 6.00 15.19
C VAL A 122 -7.26 6.33 16.67
N VAL A 123 -7.14 7.61 17.01
CA VAL A 123 -6.73 8.06 18.33
C VAL A 123 -7.93 8.36 19.22
N ASP A 124 -8.94 9.05 18.68
CA ASP A 124 -10.07 9.50 19.49
C ASP A 124 -11.16 8.41 19.59
N GLN A 125 -11.47 7.68 18.49
CA GLN A 125 -12.52 6.66 18.48
C GLN A 125 -12.03 5.26 18.88
N LEU A 126 -10.87 4.82 18.36
CA LEU A 126 -10.36 3.48 18.64
C LEU A 126 -9.43 3.41 19.87
N GLU A 127 -9.01 4.56 20.41
CA GLU A 127 -8.02 4.66 21.49
C GLU A 127 -6.69 3.94 21.15
N LEU A 128 -6.34 3.87 19.87
CA LEU A 128 -5.09 3.32 19.37
C LEU A 128 -4.07 4.43 19.10
N THR A 129 -2.89 4.03 18.64
CA THR A 129 -1.84 4.96 18.18
C THR A 129 -1.48 4.65 16.74
N HIS A 130 -1.10 5.68 15.98
CA HIS A 130 -0.60 5.49 14.61
C HIS A 130 0.62 4.56 14.59
N GLN A 131 1.51 4.67 15.58
CA GLN A 131 2.66 3.78 15.74
C GLN A 131 2.22 2.32 15.96
N GLY A 132 1.14 2.09 16.73
CA GLY A 132 0.56 0.76 16.92
C GLY A 132 0.00 0.13 15.64
N LEU A 133 -0.44 0.95 14.67
CA LEU A 133 -0.87 0.49 13.36
C LEU A 133 0.32 0.26 12.40
N ALA A 134 1.31 1.16 12.42
CA ALA A 134 2.47 1.10 11.53
C ALA A 134 3.45 -0.03 11.85
N ARG A 135 3.76 -0.24 13.14
CA ARG A 135 4.82 -1.17 13.55
C ARG A 135 4.57 -2.60 13.09
N PRO A 136 3.37 -3.19 13.21
CA PRO A 136 3.13 -4.54 12.68
C PRO A 136 3.37 -4.65 11.17
N MET A 137 3.03 -3.61 10.40
CA MET A 137 3.28 -3.56 8.96
C MET A 137 4.78 -3.57 8.64
N LEU A 138 5.57 -2.76 9.35
CA LEU A 138 7.04 -2.74 9.20
C LEU A 138 7.66 -4.07 9.64
N ALA A 139 7.17 -4.61 10.77
CA ALA A 139 7.74 -5.78 11.41
C ALA A 139 7.64 -7.01 10.52
N ILE A 140 6.43 -7.28 10.02
CA ILE A 140 6.18 -8.43 9.15
C ILE A 140 6.92 -8.30 7.82
N ALA A 141 6.90 -7.11 7.21
CA ALA A 141 7.56 -6.88 5.93
C ALA A 141 9.10 -6.99 6.03
N ASN A 142 9.71 -6.36 7.04
CA ASN A 142 11.15 -6.42 7.24
C ASN A 142 11.60 -7.83 7.58
N TYR A 143 10.88 -8.54 8.46
CA TYR A 143 11.18 -9.93 8.77
C TYR A 143 11.10 -10.82 7.53
N ALA A 144 10.04 -10.70 6.72
CA ALA A 144 9.89 -11.44 5.48
C ALA A 144 11.05 -11.19 4.51
N ARG A 145 11.45 -9.93 4.34
CA ARG A 145 12.58 -9.53 3.50
C ARG A 145 13.91 -10.10 4.01
N GLU A 146 14.25 -9.84 5.28
CA GLU A 146 15.53 -10.21 5.87
C GLU A 146 15.75 -11.72 5.93
N ASN A 147 14.66 -12.49 6.09
CA ASN A 147 14.71 -13.94 6.19
C ASN A 147 14.33 -14.65 4.88
N ASN A 148 14.08 -13.89 3.79
CA ASN A 148 13.65 -14.40 2.50
C ASN A 148 12.48 -15.42 2.61
N THR A 149 11.43 -15.06 3.36
CA THR A 149 10.27 -15.91 3.61
C THR A 149 8.98 -15.21 3.21
N SER A 150 8.06 -15.98 2.63
CA SER A 150 6.69 -15.52 2.33
C SER A 150 5.69 -15.86 3.43
N ARG A 151 6.13 -16.49 4.53
CA ARG A 151 5.26 -16.88 5.65
C ARG A 151 5.83 -16.36 6.96
N VAL A 152 4.99 -15.63 7.69
CA VAL A 152 5.38 -14.95 8.92
C VAL A 152 4.30 -15.15 9.97
N THR A 153 4.67 -15.63 11.16
CA THR A 153 3.74 -15.76 12.28
C THR A 153 3.89 -14.57 13.22
N TRP A 154 2.81 -13.82 13.45
CA TRP A 154 2.78 -12.68 14.37
C TRP A 154 1.57 -12.79 15.30
N ARG A 155 1.79 -12.72 16.62
CA ARG A 155 0.75 -12.89 17.66
C ARG A 155 -0.13 -14.14 17.46
N GLY A 156 0.49 -15.25 17.04
CA GLY A 156 -0.20 -16.52 16.77
C GLY A 156 -1.06 -16.54 15.50
N ILE A 157 -0.98 -15.50 14.66
CA ILE A 157 -1.64 -15.43 13.35
C ILE A 157 -0.59 -15.67 12.27
N LEU A 158 -0.87 -16.59 11.34
CA LEU A 158 -0.04 -16.83 10.18
C LEU A 158 -0.40 -15.86 9.06
N PHE A 159 0.59 -15.11 8.59
CA PHE A 159 0.49 -14.21 7.45
C PHE A 159 1.26 -14.77 6.27
N TYR A 160 0.72 -14.52 5.08
CA TYR A 160 1.46 -14.67 3.83
C TYR A 160 1.90 -13.28 3.35
N VAL A 161 3.14 -13.15 2.90
CA VAL A 161 3.79 -11.89 2.57
C VAL A 161 4.42 -11.99 1.18
N GLU A 162 4.11 -11.02 0.33
CA GLU A 162 4.77 -10.81 -0.96
C GLU A 162 5.40 -9.42 -0.96
N ILE A 163 6.63 -9.32 -1.46
CA ILE A 163 7.36 -8.07 -1.57
C ILE A 163 7.79 -7.92 -3.02
N GLU A 164 7.37 -6.83 -3.64
CA GLU A 164 7.75 -6.46 -5.01
C GLU A 164 8.68 -5.25 -4.93
N GLU A 165 9.89 -5.40 -5.45
CA GLU A 165 10.89 -4.32 -5.49
C GLU A 165 11.03 -3.78 -6.91
N THR A 166 11.13 -2.47 -7.02
CA THR A 166 11.25 -1.75 -8.29
C THR A 166 12.59 -1.03 -8.38
N LEU A 167 12.96 -0.61 -9.58
CA LEU A 167 14.12 0.25 -9.81
C LEU A 167 13.75 1.70 -9.51
N GLY A 168 14.48 2.33 -8.60
CA GLY A 168 14.24 3.71 -8.16
C GLY A 168 13.62 3.79 -6.77
N TYR A 169 13.49 5.00 -6.25
CA TYR A 169 12.96 5.24 -4.90
C TYR A 169 11.88 6.32 -4.92
N GLN A 170 10.79 6.07 -4.20
CA GLN A 170 9.86 7.12 -3.79
C GLN A 170 10.32 7.69 -2.46
N TYR A 171 10.60 8.99 -2.42
CA TYR A 171 10.90 9.71 -1.17
C TYR A 171 9.62 10.16 -0.48
N SER A 172 9.65 10.20 0.85
CA SER A 172 8.59 10.79 1.66
C SER A 172 8.42 12.29 1.38
N PRO A 173 7.17 12.79 1.30
CA PRO A 173 6.89 14.21 1.06
C PRO A 173 7.29 15.10 2.26
N PHE A 174 7.53 14.52 3.44
CA PHE A 174 7.86 15.25 4.66
C PHE A 174 9.34 15.60 4.82
N ARG A 175 10.18 15.33 3.80
CA ARG A 175 11.64 15.61 3.79
C ARG A 175 12.39 15.05 5.01
N ASP A 176 12.07 13.83 5.38
CA ASP A 176 12.56 13.17 6.60
C ASP A 176 13.59 12.06 6.33
N GLY A 177 14.12 12.07 5.10
CA GLY A 177 15.12 11.12 4.61
C GLY A 177 14.58 9.74 4.26
N THR A 178 13.30 9.44 4.54
CA THR A 178 12.73 8.13 4.24
C THR A 178 12.41 7.97 2.77
N LYS A 179 12.62 6.75 2.28
CA LYS A 179 12.33 6.35 0.91
C LYS A 179 12.19 4.84 0.83
N THR A 180 11.45 4.36 -0.15
CA THR A 180 11.35 2.92 -0.46
C THR A 180 11.35 2.71 -1.96
N SER A 181 11.67 1.49 -2.38
CA SER A 181 11.51 0.98 -3.74
C SER A 181 10.52 -0.19 -3.80
N ALA A 182 9.83 -0.48 -2.69
CA ALA A 182 9.10 -1.73 -2.51
C ALA A 182 7.64 -1.54 -2.13
N ASP A 183 6.81 -2.37 -2.75
CA ASP A 183 5.41 -2.60 -2.41
C ASP A 183 5.26 -3.97 -1.74
N VAL A 184 4.34 -4.07 -0.79
CA VAL A 184 4.13 -5.24 0.06
C VAL A 184 2.67 -5.62 0.04
N THR A 185 2.40 -6.91 -0.14
CA THR A 185 1.08 -7.51 0.07
C THR A 185 1.14 -8.45 1.27
N ILE A 186 0.34 -8.16 2.30
CA ILE A 186 0.17 -9.01 3.49
C ILE A 186 -1.23 -9.60 3.48
N ARG A 187 -1.33 -10.92 3.62
CA ARG A 187 -2.59 -11.65 3.77
C ARG A 187 -2.64 -12.36 5.12
N ASN A 188 -3.62 -11.99 5.96
CA ASN A 188 -3.98 -12.75 7.16
C ASN A 188 -4.64 -14.06 6.72
N LEU A 189 -3.98 -15.19 6.92
CA LEU A 189 -4.49 -16.50 6.45
C LEU A 189 -5.63 -17.04 7.30
N ARG A 190 -5.84 -16.52 8.51
CA ARG A 190 -6.96 -16.91 9.36
C ARG A 190 -8.27 -16.31 8.87
N LYS A 191 -8.26 -15.02 8.49
CA LYS A 191 -9.46 -14.29 8.04
C LYS A 191 -9.60 -14.19 6.51
N GLY A 192 -8.55 -14.49 5.77
CA GLY A 192 -8.50 -14.28 4.31
C GLY A 192 -8.41 -12.81 3.90
N THR A 193 -8.17 -11.90 4.83
CA THR A 193 -8.09 -10.46 4.57
C THR A 193 -6.70 -10.06 4.08
N THR A 194 -6.64 -9.18 3.08
CA THR A 194 -5.40 -8.73 2.44
C THR A 194 -5.21 -7.21 2.59
N LEU A 195 -3.96 -6.78 2.69
CA LEU A 195 -3.53 -5.39 2.64
C LEU A 195 -2.34 -5.28 1.67
N THR A 196 -2.45 -4.39 0.69
CA THR A 196 -1.34 -4.05 -0.22
C THR A 196 -0.97 -2.59 0.00
N TYR A 197 0.33 -2.30 0.11
CA TYR A 197 0.82 -0.96 0.42
C TYR A 197 2.27 -0.77 -0.03
N SER A 198 2.65 0.47 -0.31
CA SER A 198 4.07 0.82 -0.42
C SER A 198 4.72 0.81 0.96
N LEU A 199 5.91 0.23 1.09
CA LEU A 199 6.62 0.14 2.38
C LEU A 199 6.99 1.53 2.96
N LEU A 200 6.82 2.61 2.20
CA LEU A 200 6.91 3.99 2.66
C LEU A 200 5.72 4.39 3.54
N VAL A 201 4.52 3.90 3.24
CA VAL A 201 3.28 4.24 3.95
C VAL A 201 3.39 3.98 5.45
N PRO A 202 3.80 2.81 5.95
CA PRO A 202 3.91 2.62 7.40
C PRO A 202 4.98 3.50 8.05
N GLN A 203 6.02 3.94 7.33
CA GLN A 203 6.96 4.93 7.87
C GLN A 203 6.30 6.30 8.05
N MET A 204 5.46 6.71 7.09
CA MET A 204 4.69 7.96 7.18
C MET A 204 3.59 7.88 8.25
N ILE A 205 2.95 6.71 8.41
CA ILE A 205 1.99 6.47 9.50
C ILE A 205 2.70 6.57 10.85
N GLU A 206 3.84 5.89 11.04
CA GLU A 206 4.57 5.90 12.32
C GLU A 206 4.96 7.33 12.73
N ARG A 207 5.41 8.14 11.76
CA ARG A 207 5.95 9.48 12.01
C ARG A 207 4.90 10.58 12.05
N TYR A 208 3.89 10.55 11.18
CA TYR A 208 2.97 11.68 10.98
C TYR A 208 1.50 11.30 11.15
N GLY A 209 1.17 10.02 11.30
CA GLY A 209 -0.22 9.56 11.23
C GLY A 209 -0.83 9.73 9.83
N PHE A 210 0.01 9.71 8.79
CA PHE A 210 -0.42 9.95 7.41
C PHE A 210 -0.57 8.62 6.64
N TYR A 211 -1.79 8.34 6.19
CA TYR A 211 -2.15 7.12 5.47
C TYR A 211 -2.29 7.33 3.95
N GLU A 212 -1.84 8.50 3.47
CA GLU A 212 -2.15 9.11 2.16
C GLU A 212 -3.60 9.60 2.00
N GLY A 213 -3.84 10.45 1.00
CA GLY A 213 -5.14 11.02 0.69
C GLY A 213 -6.10 10.02 0.03
N GLN A 214 -7.41 10.26 0.18
CA GLN A 214 -8.48 9.42 -0.38
C GLN A 214 -8.43 9.34 -1.91
N GLY A 215 -7.85 10.35 -2.56
CA GLY A 215 -7.70 10.39 -4.01
C GLY A 215 -6.49 9.63 -4.55
N THR A 216 -5.67 8.98 -3.71
CA THR A 216 -4.51 8.21 -4.16
C THR A 216 -4.82 6.71 -4.20
N LYS A 217 -4.19 6.00 -5.15
CA LYS A 217 -4.29 4.53 -5.23
C LYS A 217 -3.48 3.80 -4.16
N TYR A 218 -2.60 4.51 -3.46
CA TYR A 218 -1.67 3.96 -2.46
C TYR A 218 -2.16 4.17 -1.03
N ARG A 219 -3.31 4.84 -0.83
CA ARG A 219 -3.91 4.99 0.49
C ARG A 219 -4.17 3.65 1.16
N VAL A 220 -3.81 3.60 2.44
CA VAL A 220 -4.03 2.44 3.29
C VAL A 220 -5.02 2.80 4.38
N GLU A 221 -6.27 2.37 4.25
CA GLU A 221 -7.29 2.70 5.25
C GLU A 221 -6.93 2.21 6.66
N PRO A 222 -6.94 3.07 7.69
CA PRO A 222 -6.64 2.65 9.06
C PRO A 222 -7.50 1.47 9.54
N ARG A 223 -8.77 1.43 9.14
CA ARG A 223 -9.68 0.32 9.45
C ARG A 223 -9.20 -1.01 8.85
N LYS A 224 -8.60 -1.00 7.66
CA LYS A 224 -8.08 -2.21 7.01
C LYS A 224 -6.87 -2.77 7.74
N ILE A 225 -5.99 -1.89 8.24
CA ILE A 225 -4.86 -2.31 9.08
C ILE A 225 -5.37 -2.98 10.35
N VAL A 226 -6.33 -2.35 11.05
CA VAL A 226 -6.93 -2.93 12.26
C VAL A 226 -7.56 -4.30 12.00
N GLU A 227 -8.25 -4.46 10.87
CA GLU A 227 -8.87 -5.73 10.46
C GLU A 227 -7.82 -6.83 10.19
N VAL A 228 -6.84 -6.53 9.33
CA VAL A 228 -5.82 -7.50 8.88
C VAL A 228 -4.93 -7.95 10.02
N PHE A 229 -4.52 -7.02 10.90
CA PHE A 229 -3.64 -7.33 12.03
C PHE A 229 -4.41 -7.64 13.32
N GLU A 230 -5.74 -7.63 13.30
CA GLU A 230 -6.58 -7.93 14.48
C GLU A 230 -6.19 -7.09 15.72
N LEU A 231 -6.06 -5.76 15.54
CA LEU A 231 -5.50 -4.87 16.55
C LEU A 231 -6.47 -4.49 17.68
N MET A 232 -7.78 -4.72 17.50
CA MET A 232 -8.76 -4.53 18.56
C MET A 232 -8.67 -5.70 19.54
N LYS A 233 -8.59 -5.38 20.84
CA LYS A 233 -8.79 -6.39 21.88
C LYS A 233 -10.24 -6.88 21.82
N ARG A 234 -10.42 -8.20 21.83
CA ARG A 234 -11.72 -8.83 22.11
C ARG A 234 -11.92 -8.92 23.61
#